data_AF-U6M2U8-F1
#
_entry.id   AF-U6M2U8-F1
#
_cell.length_a   1.000
_cell.length_b   1.000
_cell.length_c   1.000
_cell.angle_alpha   90.00
_cell.angle_beta   90.00
_cell.angle_gamma   90.00
#
_symmetry.space_group_name_H-M   'P 1'
#
loop_
_entity.id
_entity.type
_entity.pdbx_description
1 polymer ?
#
loop_
_entity_poly.entity_id
_entity_poly.type
_entity_poly.pdbx_seq_one_letter_code
_entity_poly.pdbx_strand_id
1 'polypeptide(L)'
;TDGEGHLVLGSGKGVLRLYDGKGKNDNNYKRAKTQLNAYRDPIKHVAVTKDGSWILEEQHIVTSTNNLVIIWDFVAVKNGKTDAYQIRRISDYIKDLTFMQMGEKEAVLMVTPSSITTRGVRRAYKDCESGDEA
;
A
#
# COMPACT_ATOMS: atom_id res chain seq x y z
N THR A 1 3.53 2.25 -10.68
CA THR A 1 3.72 3.70 -10.82
C THR A 1 2.34 4.30 -10.88
N ASP A 2 2.06 5.43 -10.24
CA ASP A 2 0.76 6.10 -10.40
C ASP A 2 0.74 7.06 -11.60
N GLY A 3 -0.41 7.69 -11.85
CA GLY A 3 -0.57 8.71 -12.89
C GLY A 3 0.28 9.97 -12.67
N GLU A 4 0.79 10.19 -11.46
CA GLU A 4 1.67 11.29 -11.10
C GLU A 4 3.17 10.93 -11.13
N GLY A 5 3.48 9.66 -11.43
CA GLY A 5 4.84 9.13 -11.55
C GLY A 5 5.42 8.52 -10.27
N HIS A 6 4.70 8.50 -9.16
CA HIS A 6 5.22 7.95 -7.90
C HIS A 6 5.54 6.45 -8.04
N LEU A 7 6.61 6.01 -7.39
CA LEU A 7 7.11 4.63 -7.48
C LEU A 7 7.18 4.00 -6.09
N VAL A 8 6.67 2.79 -5.94
CA VAL A 8 6.89 1.97 -4.73
C VAL A 8 7.79 0.82 -5.07
N LEU A 9 8.86 0.63 -4.29
CA LEU A 9 9.80 -0.47 -4.42
C LEU A 9 9.80 -1.31 -3.15
N GLY A 10 9.66 -2.62 -3.32
CA GLY A 10 9.90 -3.62 -2.28
C GLY A 10 11.32 -4.19 -2.38
N SER A 11 11.97 -4.42 -1.24
CA SER A 11 13.29 -5.01 -1.13
C SER A 11 13.21 -6.47 -0.68
N GLY A 12 14.19 -7.27 -1.10
CA GLY A 12 14.42 -8.62 -0.57
C GLY A 12 14.74 -8.68 0.93
N LYS A 13 14.95 -7.53 1.59
CA LYS A 13 15.13 -7.41 3.05
C LYS A 13 13.86 -6.99 3.80
N GLY A 14 12.70 -6.96 3.13
CA GLY A 14 11.43 -6.56 3.75
C GLY A 14 11.21 -5.04 3.83
N VAL A 15 12.02 -4.26 3.12
CA VAL A 15 11.94 -2.79 3.12
C VAL A 15 11.07 -2.32 1.96
N LEU A 16 10.11 -1.44 2.24
CA LEU A 16 9.36 -0.69 1.23
C LEU A 16 9.85 0.75 1.16
N ARG A 17 9.93 1.29 -0.05
CA ARG A 17 10.25 2.70 -0.29
C ARG A 17 9.30 3.26 -1.33
N LEU A 18 8.64 4.35 -0.97
CA LEU A 18 7.97 5.23 -1.90
C LEU A 18 8.98 6.25 -2.45
N TYR A 19 8.84 6.61 -3.71
CA TYR A 19 9.61 7.64 -4.41
C TYR A 19 8.61 8.59 -5.06
N ASP A 20 8.85 9.89 -4.92
CA ASP A 20 8.11 10.92 -5.65
C ASP A 20 8.50 10.89 -7.13
N GLY A 21 7.51 10.80 -8.00
CA GLY A 21 7.69 10.70 -9.44
C GLY A 21 8.06 11.99 -10.12
N LYS A 22 7.69 13.12 -9.51
CA LYS A 22 7.93 14.45 -10.09
C LYS A 22 9.28 14.94 -9.61
N GLY A 23 10.31 14.62 -10.39
CA GLY A 23 11.59 15.31 -10.33
C GLY A 23 11.43 16.77 -10.75
N LYS A 24 10.95 17.64 -9.85
CA LYS A 24 11.13 19.09 -9.99
C LYS A 24 12.56 19.42 -9.61
N ASN A 25 13.51 19.21 -10.54
CA ASN A 25 14.91 19.65 -10.50
C ASN A 25 15.76 19.38 -9.24
N ASP A 26 15.23 18.74 -8.21
CA ASP A 26 15.94 18.32 -7.03
C ASP A 26 15.80 16.79 -6.93
N ASN A 27 16.93 16.08 -6.92
CA ASN A 27 17.06 14.63 -6.72
C ASN A 27 16.58 14.14 -5.34
N ASN A 28 15.56 14.77 -4.76
CA ASN A 28 15.14 14.61 -3.38
C ASN A 28 14.00 13.60 -3.28
N TYR A 29 14.38 12.33 -3.27
CA TYR A 29 13.44 11.23 -3.10
C TYR A 29 12.84 11.22 -1.69
N LYS A 30 11.51 11.41 -1.57
CA LYS A 30 10.79 11.24 -0.30
C LYS A 30 10.75 9.77 0.12
N ARG A 31 11.73 9.35 0.92
CA ARG A 31 11.80 7.99 1.47
C ARG A 31 10.67 7.75 2.47
N ALA A 32 9.63 7.03 2.08
CA ALA A 32 8.74 6.41 3.07
C ALA A 32 9.56 5.44 3.95
N LYS A 33 9.44 5.59 5.27
CA LYS A 33 10.14 4.78 6.25
C LYS A 33 9.27 3.61 6.70
N THR A 34 9.32 2.50 5.98
CA THR A 34 8.87 1.23 6.55
C THR A 34 10.03 0.60 7.33
N GLN A 35 10.07 0.81 8.66
CA GLN A 35 10.91 0.01 9.57
C GLN A 35 10.25 -1.34 9.89
N LEU A 36 9.81 -2.11 8.88
CA LEU A 36 9.54 -3.53 9.08
C LEU A 36 10.87 -4.31 9.04
N ASN A 37 11.84 -3.87 9.84
CA ASN A 37 13.04 -4.64 10.14
C ASN A 37 12.71 -5.96 10.87
N ALA A 38 11.49 -6.06 11.41
CA ALA A 38 11.06 -7.15 12.29
C ALA A 38 11.04 -8.52 11.61
N TYR A 39 10.82 -8.61 10.29
CA TYR A 39 10.62 -9.93 9.65
C TYR A 39 11.82 -10.44 8.85
N ARG A 40 12.76 -9.60 8.40
CA ARG A 40 13.86 -9.98 7.48
C ARG A 40 13.43 -10.73 6.21
N ASP A 41 12.14 -10.96 6.03
CA ASP A 41 11.55 -11.68 4.92
C ASP A 41 11.38 -10.73 3.72
N PRO A 42 11.63 -11.21 2.49
CA PRO A 42 11.47 -10.39 1.29
C PRO A 42 10.02 -9.93 1.12
N ILE A 43 9.84 -8.72 0.59
CA ILE A 43 8.56 -8.32 0.02
C ILE A 43 8.35 -9.17 -1.23
N LYS A 44 7.27 -9.97 -1.27
CA LYS A 44 6.99 -10.90 -2.37
C LYS A 44 6.10 -10.28 -3.43
N HIS A 45 5.09 -9.51 -3.01
CA HIS A 45 4.12 -8.89 -3.91
C HIS A 45 3.91 -7.43 -3.52
N VAL A 46 3.70 -6.57 -4.52
CA VAL A 46 3.30 -5.17 -4.38
C VAL A 46 2.17 -4.92 -5.39
N ALA A 47 1.03 -4.47 -4.90
CA ALA A 47 -0.13 -4.08 -5.69
C ALA A 47 -0.59 -2.69 -5.26
N VAL A 48 -1.14 -1.92 -6.20
CA VAL A 48 -1.67 -0.57 -5.93
C VAL A 48 -3.12 -0.54 -6.35
N THR A 49 -3.98 0.05 -5.53
CA THR A 49 -5.39 0.23 -5.88
C THR A 49 -5.49 1.38 -6.86
N LYS A 50 -5.98 1.11 -8.05
CA LYS A 50 -6.37 2.14 -9.00
C LYS A 50 -7.86 2.34 -8.80
N ASP A 51 -8.24 3.48 -8.23
CA ASP A 51 -9.61 3.92 -8.35
C ASP A 51 -9.88 4.04 -9.86
N GLY A 52 -10.81 3.22 -10.38
CA GLY A 52 -11.19 3.25 -11.80
C GLY A 52 -11.77 4.59 -12.27
N SER A 53 -11.96 5.55 -11.36
CA SER A 53 -12.30 6.93 -11.63
C SER A 53 -11.05 7.71 -12.02
N TRP A 54 -11.02 8.26 -13.24
CA TRP A 54 -9.96 9.16 -13.74
C TRP A 54 -9.76 10.43 -12.90
N ILE A 55 -10.59 10.60 -11.86
CA ILE A 55 -10.77 11.79 -11.04
C ILE A 55 -10.30 11.56 -9.59
N LEU A 56 -10.08 10.31 -9.16
CA LEU A 56 -9.70 9.98 -7.79
C LEU A 56 -8.36 9.23 -7.80
N GLU A 57 -7.46 9.68 -6.92
CA GLU A 57 -6.10 9.17 -6.82
C GLU A 57 -6.05 7.77 -6.18
N GLU A 58 -4.98 7.04 -6.43
CA GLU A 58 -4.67 5.76 -5.81
C GLU A 58 -4.80 5.86 -4.27
N GLN A 59 -5.51 4.91 -3.65
CA GLN A 59 -5.84 5.02 -2.23
C GLN A 59 -4.96 4.13 -1.35
N HIS A 60 -4.63 2.94 -1.84
CA HIS A 60 -3.93 1.95 -1.04
C HIS A 60 -2.78 1.29 -1.81
N ILE A 61 -1.69 1.04 -1.08
CA ILE A 61 -0.64 0.11 -1.52
C ILE A 61 -0.78 -1.15 -0.68
N VAL A 62 -0.84 -2.30 -1.33
CA VAL A 62 -0.91 -3.60 -0.66
C VAL A 62 0.36 -4.38 -0.94
N THR A 63 0.96 -4.89 0.11
CA THR A 63 2.20 -5.65 0.03
C THR A 63 2.08 -6.92 0.85
N SER A 64 2.85 -7.94 0.49
CA SER A 64 2.87 -9.17 1.27
C SER A 64 4.28 -9.67 1.52
N THR A 65 4.45 -10.29 2.68
CA THR A 65 5.69 -10.95 3.10
C THR A 65 5.32 -12.17 3.93
N ASN A 66 5.78 -13.35 3.51
CA ASN A 66 5.40 -14.61 4.13
C ASN A 66 3.87 -14.74 4.29
N ASN A 67 3.35 -14.86 5.51
CA ASN A 67 1.92 -14.93 5.81
C ASN A 67 1.29 -13.59 6.23
N LEU A 68 1.97 -12.48 5.96
CA LEU A 68 1.50 -11.14 6.27
C LEU A 68 1.07 -10.40 5.01
N VAL A 69 -0.02 -9.66 5.14
CA VAL A 69 -0.47 -8.66 4.19
C VAL A 69 -0.47 -7.30 4.88
N ILE A 70 0.22 -6.35 4.28
CA ILE A 70 0.36 -4.98 4.78
C ILE A 70 -0.34 -4.05 3.81
N ILE A 71 -1.33 -3.32 4.30
CA ILE A 71 -2.13 -2.37 3.53
C ILE A 71 -1.77 -0.97 4.00
N TRP A 72 -1.17 -0.19 3.12
CA TRP A 72 -0.76 1.19 3.36
C TRP A 72 -1.86 2.14 2.91
N ASP A 73 -2.06 3.21 3.66
CA ASP A 73 -2.85 4.35 3.20
C ASP A 73 -1.93 5.24 2.36
N PHE A 74 -2.09 5.21 1.04
CA PHE A 74 -1.16 5.87 0.14
C PHE A 74 -1.22 7.39 0.29
N VAL A 75 -2.43 7.94 0.43
CA VAL A 75 -2.66 9.38 0.61
C VAL A 75 -2.01 9.87 1.89
N ALA A 76 -2.22 9.18 3.02
CA ALA A 76 -1.60 9.55 4.29
C ALA A 76 -0.07 9.48 4.23
N VAL A 77 0.48 8.45 3.58
CA VAL A 77 1.94 8.31 3.40
C VAL A 77 2.52 9.41 2.50
N LYS A 78 1.82 9.79 1.42
CA LYS A 78 2.19 10.95 0.57
C LYS A 78 2.26 12.24 1.40
N ASN A 79 1.31 12.42 2.33
CA ASN A 79 1.23 13.58 3.22
C ASN A 79 2.20 13.52 4.42
N GLY A 80 3.14 12.57 4.43
CA GLY A 80 4.19 12.48 5.46
C GLY A 80 3.85 11.58 6.64
N LYS A 81 2.64 11.03 6.71
CA LYS A 81 2.25 10.05 7.73
C LYS A 81 2.74 8.65 7.36
N THR A 82 4.05 8.42 7.55
CA THR A 82 4.74 7.21 7.09
C THR A 82 4.39 5.93 7.87
N ASP A 83 3.65 6.02 8.97
CA ASP A 83 3.19 4.88 9.78
C ASP A 83 1.73 4.49 9.52
N ALA A 84 1.09 5.11 8.52
CA ALA A 84 -0.29 4.82 8.14
C ALA A 84 -0.40 3.49 7.37
N TYR A 85 -0.41 2.38 8.10
CA TYR A 85 -0.63 1.05 7.53
C TYR A 85 -1.38 0.11 8.49
N GLN A 86 -1.97 -0.93 7.92
CA GLN A 86 -2.56 -2.06 8.64
C GLN A 86 -1.80 -3.33 8.30
N ILE A 87 -1.46 -4.14 9.30
CA ILE A 87 -0.93 -5.49 9.11
C ILE A 87 -2.04 -6.50 9.37
N ARG A 88 -2.15 -7.48 8.47
CA ARG A 88 -3.05 -8.62 8.60
C ARG A 88 -2.24 -9.90 8.50
N ARG A 89 -2.47 -10.82 9.44
CA ARG A 89 -1.89 -12.15 9.40
C ARG A 89 -2.87 -13.14 8.79
N ILE A 90 -2.39 -13.90 7.83
CA ILE A 90 -3.10 -14.99 7.17
C ILE A 90 -2.55 -16.32 7.71
N SER A 91 -3.35 -17.38 7.63
CA SER A 91 -3.00 -18.70 8.18
C SER A 91 -1.80 -19.35 7.48
N ASP A 92 -1.56 -19.00 6.22
CA ASP A 92 -0.55 -19.60 5.35
C ASP A 92 0.18 -18.50 4.57
N TYR A 93 1.32 -18.84 3.96
CA TYR A 93 2.10 -17.90 3.19
C TYR A 93 1.38 -17.49 1.89
N ILE A 94 1.55 -16.22 1.53
CA ILE A 94 0.99 -15.66 0.31
C ILE A 94 1.85 -16.11 -0.87
N LYS A 95 1.21 -16.83 -1.80
CA LYS A 95 1.78 -17.19 -3.11
C LYS A 95 1.58 -16.10 -4.14
N ASP A 96 0.42 -15.46 -4.09
CA ASP A 96 0.11 -14.33 -4.95
C ASP A 96 -0.92 -13.40 -4.31
N LEU A 97 -0.91 -12.14 -4.73
CA LEU A 97 -1.81 -11.12 -4.25
C LEU A 97 -2.20 -10.22 -5.40
N THR A 98 -3.50 -10.01 -5.57
CA THR A 98 -4.02 -9.06 -6.54
C THR A 98 -5.16 -8.24 -5.94
N PHE A 99 -5.50 -7.18 -6.64
CA PHE A 99 -6.57 -6.29 -6.27
C PHE A 99 -7.82 -6.54 -7.12
N MET A 100 -8.99 -6.39 -6.51
CA MET A 100 -10.28 -6.51 -7.17
C MET A 100 -11.19 -5.37 -6.75
N GLN A 101 -11.70 -4.64 -7.73
CA GLN A 101 -12.76 -3.65 -7.54
C GLN A 101 -14.13 -4.33 -7.71
N MET A 102 -15.01 -4.13 -6.73
CA MET A 102 -16.37 -4.68 -6.68
C MET A 102 -17.38 -3.54 -6.51
N GLY A 103 -17.62 -2.79 -7.58
CA GLY A 103 -18.37 -1.53 -7.54
C GLY A 103 -17.61 -0.47 -6.74
N GLU A 104 -18.28 0.13 -5.74
CA GLU A 104 -17.69 1.11 -4.82
C GLU A 104 -16.78 0.49 -3.75
N LYS A 105 -16.66 -0.85 -3.71
CA LYS A 105 -15.88 -1.55 -2.70
C LYS A 105 -14.59 -2.09 -3.29
N GLU A 106 -13.54 -1.95 -2.50
CA GLU A 106 -12.21 -2.45 -2.81
C GLU A 106 -11.94 -3.75 -2.04
N ALA A 107 -11.33 -4.73 -2.70
CA ALA A 107 -10.93 -5.98 -2.06
C ALA A 107 -9.55 -6.45 -2.54
N VAL A 108 -8.83 -7.11 -1.63
CA VAL A 108 -7.59 -7.82 -1.94
C VAL A 108 -7.91 -9.30 -2.07
N LEU A 109 -7.56 -9.89 -3.20
CA LEU A 109 -7.54 -11.32 -3.41
C LEU A 109 -6.16 -11.85 -3.00
N MET A 110 -6.16 -12.83 -2.10
CA MET A 110 -4.97 -13.44 -1.53
C MET A 110 -4.98 -14.92 -1.88
N VAL A 111 -3.91 -15.37 -2.53
CA VAL A 111 -3.72 -16.76 -2.92
C VAL A 111 -2.69 -17.38 -1.97
N THR A 112 -3.07 -18.49 -1.35
CA THR A 112 -2.21 -19.33 -0.52
C THR A 112 -2.14 -20.74 -1.15
N PRO A 113 -1.20 -21.60 -0.73
CA PRO A 113 -1.17 -22.99 -1.18
C PRO A 113 -2.47 -23.76 -0.95
N SER A 114 -3.16 -23.45 0.14
CA SER A 114 -4.32 -24.21 0.61
C SER A 114 -5.66 -23.55 0.27
N SER A 115 -5.68 -22.25 -0.06
CA SER A 115 -6.93 -21.52 -0.27
C SER A 115 -6.75 -20.21 -1.04
N ILE A 116 -7.86 -19.71 -1.58
CA ILE A 116 -7.98 -18.36 -2.12
C ILE A 116 -8.96 -17.61 -1.23
N THR A 117 -8.58 -16.44 -0.74
CA THR A 117 -9.41 -15.63 0.16
C THR A 117 -9.47 -14.19 -0.31
N THR A 118 -10.62 -13.55 -0.11
CA THR A 118 -10.80 -12.13 -0.39
C THR A 118 -10.97 -11.35 0.90
N ARG A 119 -10.44 -10.14 0.95
CA ARG A 119 -10.67 -9.21 2.07
C ARG A 119 -10.94 -7.81 1.58
N GLY A 120 -12.04 -7.24 2.07
CA GLY A 120 -12.34 -5.84 1.88
C GLY A 120 -11.21 -4.95 2.42
N VAL A 121 -10.89 -3.93 1.64
CA VAL A 121 -10.05 -2.81 2.04
C VAL A 121 -10.96 -1.69 2.50
N ARG A 122 -10.58 -1.03 3.59
CA ARG A 122 -11.24 0.18 4.07
C ARG A 122 -10.14 1.16 4.40
N ARG A 123 -10.38 2.45 4.16
CA ARG A 123 -9.51 3.51 4.69
C ARG A 123 -9.36 3.30 6.20
N ALA A 124 -8.14 3.00 6.61
CA ALA A 124 -7.74 2.89 7.99
C ALA A 124 -7.74 4.26 8.66
N TYR A 125 -7.43 5.29 7.86
CA TYR A 125 -7.26 6.65 8.28
C TYR A 125 -8.43 7.48 7.73
N LYS A 126 -9.31 7.92 8.63
CA LYS A 126 -10.15 9.09 8.36
C LYS A 126 -9.32 10.29 8.77
N ASP A 127 -9.19 11.26 7.88
CA ASP A 127 -8.68 12.57 8.24
C ASP A 127 -9.46 13.05 9.48
N CYS A 128 -8.75 13.55 10.49
CA CYS A 128 -9.35 14.55 11.35
C CYS A 128 -9.83 15.64 10.39
N GLU A 129 -11.14 15.85 10.32
CA GLU A 129 -11.70 16.98 9.58
C GLU A 129 -10.82 18.19 9.90
N SER A 130 -10.31 18.84 8.86
CA SER A 130 -9.72 20.16 8.99
C SER A 130 -10.82 21.05 9.55
N GLY A 131 -10.82 21.18 10.88
CA GLY A 131 -11.64 22.15 11.57
C GLY A 131 -11.31 23.51 11.00
N ASP A 132 -12.34 24.11 10.42
CA ASP A 132 -12.55 25.52 10.12
C ASP A 132 -11.33 26.43 10.29
N GLU A 133 -10.81 26.92 9.17
CA GLU A 133 -10.14 28.22 9.17
C GLU A 133 -11.10 29.21 8.50
N ALA A 134 -11.73 30.02 9.37
CA ALA A 134 -12.62 31.13 9.04
C ALA A 134 -11.84 32.38 8.60
#